data_AF-A0A962RBF0-F1
#
_entry.id   AF-A0A962RBF0-F1
#
_cell.length_a   1.000
_cell.length_b   1.000
_cell.length_c   1.000
_cell.angle_alpha   90.00
_cell.angle_beta   90.00
_cell.angle_gamma   90.00
#
_symmetry.space_group_name_H-M   'P 1'
#
loop_
_entity.id
_entity.type
_entity.pdbx_description
1 polymer ?
#
loop_
_entity_poly.entity_id
_entity_poly.type
_entity_poly.pdbx_seq_one_letter_code
_entity_poly.pdbx_strand_id
1 'polypeptide(L)'
;MLVFRWIANGLAPLTLLGAVAAYLYPPAFLIFKDVFLWLFAATMFALGVVLDTGELRDTLKHPGRVGLGVLTQFSVMPTLAFAAAWGAGLPPELALGFIIVGCAPGAMASNVIVYLAG
;
A
#
# COMPACT_ATOMS: atom_id res chain seq x y z
N MET A 1 7.78 7.87 -22.97
CA MET A 1 6.50 8.35 -22.40
C MET A 1 5.34 7.36 -22.56
N LEU A 2 5.12 6.76 -23.74
CA LEU A 2 4.00 5.82 -23.97
C LEU A 2 4.05 4.58 -23.07
N VAL A 3 5.23 3.95 -22.93
CA VAL A 3 5.45 2.74 -22.11
C VAL A 3 5.18 3.00 -20.62
N PHE A 4 5.73 4.08 -20.05
CA PHE A 4 5.49 4.44 -18.65
C PHE A 4 4.01 4.70 -18.36
N ARG A 5 3.31 5.36 -19.29
CA ARG A 5 1.88 5.63 -19.14
C ARG A 5 1.05 4.34 -19.19
N TRP A 6 1.45 3.39 -20.03
CA TRP A 6 0.83 2.08 -20.10
C TRP A 6 1.02 1.28 -18.80
N ILE A 7 2.25 1.27 -18.26
CA ILE A 7 2.55 0.61 -16.97
C ILE A 7 1.75 1.25 -15.83
N ALA A 8 1.73 2.58 -15.75
CA ALA A 8 1.04 3.31 -14.69
C ALA A 8 -0.48 3.05 -14.72
N ASN A 9 -1.10 3.07 -15.90
CA ASN A 9 -2.54 2.83 -16.04
C ASN A 9 -2.91 1.34 -15.90
N GLY A 10 -1.97 0.44 -16.20
CA GLY A 10 -2.15 -1.01 -16.12
C GLY A 10 -1.63 -1.65 -14.83
N LEU A 11 -1.36 -0.88 -13.79
CA LEU A 11 -0.63 -1.38 -12.62
C LEU A 11 -1.35 -2.55 -11.93
N ALA A 12 -2.66 -2.46 -11.71
CA ALA A 12 -3.46 -3.53 -11.09
C ALA A 12 -3.48 -4.85 -11.88
N PRO A 13 -3.76 -4.88 -13.21
CA PRO A 13 -3.68 -6.13 -13.97
C PRO A 13 -2.23 -6.65 -14.06
N LEU A 14 -1.23 -5.78 -14.14
CA LEU A 14 0.18 -6.20 -14.17
C LEU A 14 0.62 -6.84 -12.85
N THR A 15 0.19 -6.32 -11.69
CA THR A 15 0.51 -6.93 -10.39
C THR A 15 -0.17 -8.28 -10.22
N LEU A 16 -1.42 -8.43 -10.66
CA LEU A 16 -2.11 -9.72 -10.66
C LEU A 16 -1.42 -10.76 -11.56
N LEU A 17 -1.03 -10.37 -12.77
CA LEU A 17 -0.28 -11.25 -13.67
C LEU A 17 1.07 -11.65 -13.07
N GLY A 18 1.78 -10.71 -12.44
CA GLY A 18 3.01 -10.98 -11.72
C GLY A 18 2.82 -11.97 -10.56
N ALA A 19 1.75 -11.82 -9.79
CA ALA A 19 1.42 -12.73 -8.69
C ALA A 19 1.13 -14.16 -9.19
N VAL A 20 0.35 -14.29 -10.27
CA VAL A 20 0.08 -15.60 -10.91
C VAL A 20 1.36 -16.22 -11.46
N ALA A 21 2.20 -15.45 -12.14
CA ALA A 21 3.48 -15.92 -12.66
C ALA A 21 4.42 -16.37 -11.53
N ALA A 22 4.48 -15.63 -10.42
CA ALA A 22 5.28 -15.99 -9.25
C ALA A 22 4.78 -17.26 -8.56
N TYR A 23 3.45 -17.48 -8.54
CA TYR A 23 2.86 -18.72 -8.04
C TYR A 23 3.23 -19.94 -8.91
N LEU A 24 3.21 -19.77 -10.24
CA LEU A 24 3.51 -20.85 -11.19
C LEU A 24 5.00 -21.17 -11.32
N TYR A 25 5.87 -20.15 -11.23
CA TYR A 25 7.32 -20.33 -11.34
C TYR A 25 8.10 -19.49 -10.31
N PRO A 26 8.11 -19.92 -9.03
CA PRO A 26 8.76 -19.20 -7.93
C PRO A 26 10.26 -18.88 -8.11
N PRO A 27 11.10 -19.76 -8.70
CA PRO A 27 12.55 -19.53 -8.79
C PRO A 27 12.92 -18.23 -9.49
N ALA A 28 12.13 -17.78 -10.47
CA ALA A 28 12.38 -16.53 -11.19
C ALA A 28 12.21 -15.27 -10.32
N PHE A 29 11.44 -15.35 -9.23
CA PHE A 29 11.14 -14.21 -8.36
C PHE A 29 11.95 -14.24 -7.05
N LEU A 30 12.37 -15.43 -6.60
CA LEU A 30 13.16 -15.60 -5.38
C LEU A 30 14.59 -15.06 -5.49
N ILE A 31 15.11 -14.82 -6.71
CA ILE A 31 16.41 -14.16 -6.93
C ILE A 31 16.48 -12.76 -6.30
N PHE A 32 15.32 -12.11 -6.07
CA PHE A 32 15.27 -10.77 -5.47
C PHE A 32 15.16 -10.80 -3.95
N LYS A 33 15.12 -11.97 -3.30
CA LYS A 33 14.87 -12.09 -1.86
C LYS A 33 15.84 -11.26 -1.02
N ASP A 34 17.13 -11.32 -1.33
CA ASP A 34 18.17 -10.65 -0.54
C ASP A 34 18.20 -9.12 -0.76
N VAL A 35 17.72 -8.66 -1.92
CA VAL A 35 17.65 -7.23 -2.27
C VAL A 35 16.28 -6.62 -2.02
N PHE A 36 15.28 -7.41 -1.64
CA PHE A 36 13.89 -6.97 -1.47
C PHE A 36 13.79 -5.75 -0.55
N LEU A 37 14.50 -5.78 0.59
CA LEU A 37 14.48 -4.67 1.54
C LEU A 37 15.05 -3.38 0.94
N TRP A 38 16.09 -3.48 0.11
CA TRP A 38 16.67 -2.33 -0.60
C TRP A 38 15.72 -1.78 -1.66
N LEU A 39 15.04 -2.66 -2.40
CA LEU A 39 14.02 -2.25 -3.36
C LEU A 39 12.85 -1.54 -2.65
N PHE A 40 12.38 -2.09 -1.53
CA PHE A 40 11.34 -1.46 -0.71
C PHE A 40 11.79 -0.09 -0.18
N ALA A 41 13.00 0.00 0.37
CA ALA A 41 13.57 1.27 0.83
C ALA A 41 13.68 2.31 -0.31
N ALA A 42 14.10 1.90 -1.50
CA ALA A 42 14.16 2.77 -2.68
C ALA A 42 12.76 3.30 -3.07
N THR A 43 11.72 2.48 -2.98
CA THR A 43 10.35 2.95 -3.22
C THR A 43 9.90 3.97 -2.19
N MET A 44 10.17 3.74 -0.90
CA MET A 44 9.81 4.69 0.17
C MET A 44 10.61 5.99 0.06
N PHE A 45 11.87 5.92 -0.37
CA PHE A 45 12.67 7.11 -0.68
C PHE A 45 12.07 7.91 -1.84
N ALA A 46 11.70 7.23 -2.93
CA ALA A 46 11.06 7.88 -4.07
C ALA A 46 9.74 8.57 -3.69
N LEU A 47 8.94 7.96 -2.78
CA LEU A 47 7.75 8.60 -2.23
C LEU A 47 8.08 9.92 -1.52
N GLY A 48 9.18 9.97 -0.76
CA GLY A 48 9.63 11.19 -0.10
C GLY A 48 10.10 12.27 -1.08
N VAL A 49 10.78 11.88 -2.18
CA VAL A 49 11.26 12.82 -3.21
C VAL A 49 10.10 13.46 -4.00
N VAL A 50 9.01 12.72 -4.21
CA VAL A 50 7.84 13.19 -4.97
C VAL A 50 6.86 14.00 -4.09
N LEU A 51 7.07 14.04 -2.77
CA LEU A 51 6.22 14.78 -1.84
C LEU A 51 6.28 16.30 -2.12
N ASP A 52 5.12 16.90 -2.40
CA ASP A 52 5.03 18.34 -2.58
C ASP A 52 5.02 19.08 -1.23
N THR A 53 5.98 19.99 -1.06
CA THR A 53 6.13 20.75 0.19
C THR A 53 5.02 21.77 0.42
N GLY A 54 4.37 22.26 -0.63
CA GLY A 54 3.21 23.14 -0.55
C GLY A 54 1.98 22.39 -0.05
N GLU A 55 1.68 21.23 -0.64
CA GLU A 55 0.61 20.33 -0.20
C GLU A 55 0.79 19.90 1.26
N LEU A 56 2.04 19.57 1.65
CA LEU A 56 2.36 19.26 3.05
C LEU A 56 2.05 20.46 3.97
N ARG A 57 2.50 21.67 3.61
CA ARG A 57 2.29 22.87 4.42
C ARG A 57 0.80 23.19 4.56
N ASP A 58 0.02 23.05 3.50
CA ASP A 58 -1.42 23.29 3.53
C ASP A 58 -2.17 22.23 4.33
N THR A 59 -1.75 20.96 4.21
CA THR A 59 -2.27 19.86 5.03
C THR A 59 -2.04 20.13 6.53
N LEU A 60 -0.86 20.63 6.89
CA LEU A 60 -0.50 20.98 8.27
C LEU A 60 -1.32 22.17 8.83
N LYS A 61 -1.92 23.02 7.99
CA LYS A 61 -2.84 24.08 8.43
C LYS A 61 -4.20 23.54 8.89
N HIS A 62 -4.52 22.27 8.59
CA HIS A 62 -5.79 21.63 8.93
C HIS A 62 -5.61 20.41 9.86
N PRO A 63 -4.99 20.57 11.05
CA PRO A 63 -4.59 19.46 11.90
C PRO A 63 -5.77 18.60 12.38
N GLY A 64 -6.96 19.19 12.57
CA GLY A 64 -8.15 18.43 12.97
C GLY A 64 -8.61 17.42 11.91
N ARG A 65 -8.50 17.76 10.62
CA ARG A 65 -8.86 16.85 9.51
C ARG A 65 -7.85 15.73 9.37
N VAL A 66 -6.56 16.07 9.49
CA VAL A 66 -5.47 15.08 9.49
C VAL A 66 -5.63 14.11 10.67
N GLY A 67 -5.84 14.64 11.87
CA GLY A 67 -6.05 13.84 13.07
C GLY A 67 -7.24 12.88 12.94
N LEU A 68 -8.37 13.35 12.38
CA LEU A 68 -9.51 12.49 12.11
C LEU A 68 -9.16 11.37 11.13
N GLY A 69 -8.46 11.68 10.03
CA GLY A 69 -8.03 10.68 9.05
C GLY A 69 -7.06 9.65 9.62
N VAL A 70 -6.12 10.08 10.46
CA VAL A 70 -5.18 9.17 11.15
C VAL A 70 -5.93 8.29 12.15
N LEU A 71 -6.82 8.86 12.96
CA LEU A 71 -7.62 8.10 13.91
C LEU A 71 -8.51 7.08 13.21
N THR A 72 -9.18 7.44 12.12
CA THR A 72 -9.99 6.49 11.36
C THR A 72 -9.13 5.41 10.72
N GLN A 73 -8.00 5.76 10.09
CA GLN A 73 -7.10 4.78 9.47
C GLN A 73 -6.61 3.74 10.49
N PHE A 74 -6.08 4.19 11.62
CA PHE A 74 -5.47 3.31 12.62
C PHE A 74 -6.45 2.72 13.63
N SER A 75 -7.74 3.09 13.58
CA SER A 75 -8.78 2.42 14.36
C SER A 75 -9.56 1.45 13.48
N VAL A 76 -10.07 1.91 12.34
CA VAL A 76 -10.99 1.15 11.48
C VAL A 76 -10.27 0.02 10.76
N MET A 77 -9.12 0.27 10.11
CA MET A 77 -8.45 -0.80 9.35
C MET A 77 -7.96 -1.95 10.23
N PRO A 78 -7.30 -1.70 11.39
CA PRO A 78 -6.88 -2.79 12.27
C PRO A 78 -8.05 -3.57 12.87
N THR A 79 -9.12 -2.88 13.29
CA THR A 79 -10.30 -3.55 13.87
C THR A 79 -11.03 -4.38 12.84
N LEU A 80 -11.19 -3.89 11.61
CA LEU A 80 -11.77 -4.67 10.51
C LEU A 80 -10.89 -5.87 10.16
N ALA A 81 -9.56 -5.70 10.10
CA ALA A 81 -8.65 -6.79 9.79
C ALA A 81 -8.70 -7.89 10.86
N PHE A 82 -8.72 -7.51 12.14
CA PHE A 82 -8.87 -8.45 13.26
C PHE A 82 -10.23 -9.15 13.23
N ALA A 83 -11.33 -8.40 13.08
CA ALA A 83 -12.68 -8.96 13.06
C ALA A 83 -12.87 -9.93 11.89
N ALA A 84 -12.36 -9.58 10.71
CA ALA A 84 -12.38 -10.45 9.53
C ALA A 84 -11.50 -11.69 9.73
N ALA A 85 -10.29 -11.55 10.30
CA ALA A 85 -9.43 -12.69 10.57
C ALA A 85 -10.05 -13.68 11.56
N TRP A 86 -10.64 -13.16 12.63
CA TRP A 86 -11.33 -13.95 13.64
C TRP A 86 -12.60 -14.60 13.09
N GLY A 87 -13.45 -13.85 12.38
CA GLY A 87 -14.68 -14.35 11.79
C GLY A 87 -14.47 -15.41 10.70
N ALA A 88 -13.36 -15.32 9.97
CA ALA A 88 -12.97 -16.32 8.97
C ALA A 88 -12.26 -17.55 9.56
N GLY A 89 -11.95 -17.57 10.86
CA GLY A 89 -11.23 -18.67 11.51
C GLY A 89 -9.82 -18.90 10.95
N LEU A 90 -9.12 -17.83 10.58
CA LEU A 90 -7.78 -17.93 9.98
C LEU A 90 -6.76 -18.56 10.94
N PRO A 91 -5.85 -19.41 10.46
CA PRO A 91 -4.71 -19.89 11.23
C PRO A 91 -3.89 -18.71 11.78
N PRO A 92 -3.25 -18.86 12.96
CA PRO A 92 -2.54 -17.76 13.64
C PRO A 92 -1.52 -17.04 12.75
N GLU A 93 -0.80 -17.77 11.89
CA GLU A 93 0.24 -17.21 11.03
C GLU A 93 -0.35 -16.31 9.92
N LEU A 94 -1.46 -16.74 9.33
CA LEU A 94 -2.17 -15.96 8.31
C LEU A 94 -2.92 -14.78 8.92
N ALA A 95 -3.54 -14.99 10.09
CA ALA A 95 -4.21 -13.93 10.83
C ALA A 95 -3.22 -12.81 11.20
N LEU A 96 -2.02 -13.17 11.68
CA LEU A 96 -0.97 -12.20 12.00
C LEU A 96 -0.58 -11.38 10.77
N GLY A 97 -0.29 -12.04 9.65
CA GLY A 97 0.05 -11.35 8.39
C GLY A 97 -1.06 -10.40 7.93
N PHE A 98 -2.32 -10.85 8.00
CA PHE A 98 -3.48 -10.07 7.61
C PHE A 98 -3.70 -8.84 8.50
N ILE A 99 -3.56 -8.99 9.83
CA ILE A 99 -3.68 -7.88 10.77
C ILE A 99 -2.54 -6.87 10.57
N ILE A 100 -1.31 -7.34 10.32
CA ILE A 100 -0.17 -6.45 10.02
C ILE A 100 -0.47 -5.58 8.78
N VAL A 101 -1.10 -6.14 7.75
CA VAL A 101 -1.53 -5.36 6.58
C VAL A 101 -2.60 -4.33 6.96
N GLY A 102 -3.56 -4.67 7.81
CA GLY A 102 -4.57 -3.72 8.32
C GLY A 102 -3.98 -2.60 9.19
N CYS A 103 -2.84 -2.85 9.83
CA CYS A 103 -2.10 -1.85 10.61
C CYS A 103 -1.17 -0.97 9.76
N ALA A 104 -0.97 -1.30 8.48
CA ALA A 104 -0.11 -0.52 7.60
C ALA A 104 -0.76 0.85 7.27
N PRO A 105 0.06 1.91 7.09
CA PRO A 105 -0.46 3.20 6.64
C PRO A 105 -1.03 3.10 5.22
N GLY A 106 -1.92 4.04 4.88
CA GLY A 106 -2.48 4.14 3.53
C GLY A 106 -1.40 4.36 2.45
N ALA A 107 -1.60 3.79 1.27
CA ALA A 107 -0.72 3.94 0.12
C ALA A 107 -1.15 5.08 -0.81
N MET A 108 -0.21 5.64 -1.57
CA MET A 108 -0.41 6.80 -2.47
C MET A 108 -1.52 6.66 -3.52
N ALA A 109 -1.98 5.44 -3.79
CA ALA A 109 -3.12 5.21 -4.67
C ALA A 109 -4.39 5.94 -4.19
N SER A 110 -4.54 6.16 -2.88
CA SER A 110 -5.68 6.90 -2.33
C SER A 110 -5.73 8.35 -2.83
N ASN A 111 -4.60 9.01 -3.05
CA ASN A 111 -4.56 10.39 -3.52
C ASN A 111 -5.15 10.51 -4.94
N VAL A 112 -4.83 9.54 -5.82
CA VAL A 112 -5.40 9.47 -7.17
C VAL A 112 -6.90 9.19 -7.10
N ILE A 113 -7.33 8.27 -6.22
CA ILE A 113 -8.75 7.93 -6.08
C ILE A 113 -9.55 9.12 -5.57
N VAL A 114 -9.06 9.86 -4.57
CA VAL A 114 -9.71 11.07 -4.05
C VAL A 114 -9.78 12.14 -5.15
N TYR A 115 -8.71 12.36 -5.90
CA TYR A 115 -8.72 13.29 -7.04
C TYR A 115 -9.79 12.91 -8.09
N LEU A 116 -10.00 11.61 -8.34
CA LEU A 116 -11.02 11.14 -9.29
C LEU A 116 -12.44 11.16 -8.72
N ALA A 117 -12.60 11.14 -7.40
CA ALA A 117 -13.90 11.14 -6.73
C ALA A 117 -14.60 12.51 -6.75
N GLY A 118 -13.87 13.59 -7.06
CA GLY A 118 -14.35 14.98 -7.07
C GLY A 118 -14.11 15.69 -5.74
#